data_AF-A0A9P5R2M1-F1
#
_entry.id   AF-A0A9P5R2M1-F1
#
_cell.length_a   1.000
_cell.length_b   1.000
_cell.length_c   1.000
_cell.angle_alpha   90.00
_cell.angle_beta   90.00
_cell.angle_gamma   90.00
#
_symmetry.space_group_name_H-M   'P 1'
#
loop_
_entity.id
_entity.type
_entity.pdbx_description
1 polymer ?
#
loop_
_entity_poly.entity_id
_entity_poly.type
_entity_poly.pdbx_seq_one_letter_code
_entity_poly.pdbx_strand_id
1 'polypeptide(L)'
;VLKQVHPDTGISNKAMSILNSFVNDIFERIAGEASKLAAYNKRSTISSREIQTAVRLILPGELAKHAVSEGTKAVTKYTSSK
;
A
#
# COMPACT_ATOMS: atom_id res chain seq x y z
N VAL A 1 1.91 12.30 -7.94
CA VAL A 1 1.35 12.50 -6.59
C VAL A 1 1.56 13.93 -6.09
N LEU A 2 2.77 14.38 -5.72
CA LEU A 2 2.97 15.75 -5.17
C LEU A 2 2.34 16.86 -6.04
N LYS A 3 2.69 16.91 -7.33
CA LYS A 3 2.17 17.94 -8.26
C LYS A 3 0.67 17.82 -8.56
N GLN A 4 0.05 16.66 -8.30
CA GLN A 4 -1.39 16.50 -8.47
C GLN A 4 -2.18 17.14 -7.32
N VAL A 5 -1.57 17.27 -6.14
CA VAL A 5 -2.19 17.86 -4.94
C VAL A 5 -1.71 19.30 -4.71
N HIS A 6 -0.44 19.58 -5.01
CA HIS A 6 0.19 20.90 -4.88
C HIS A 6 1.04 21.24 -6.12
N PRO A 7 0.43 21.80 -7.18
CA PRO A 7 1.11 22.09 -8.45
C PRO A 7 2.33 23.00 -8.32
N ASP A 8 2.27 23.98 -7.42
CA ASP A 8 3.32 25.00 -7.28
C ASP A 8 4.41 24.64 -6.26
N THR A 9 4.25 23.52 -5.54
CA THR A 9 5.20 23.09 -4.50
C THR A 9 6.27 22.16 -5.06
N GLY A 10 7.53 22.38 -4.66
CA GLY A 10 8.66 21.48 -4.95
C GLY A 10 9.03 20.62 -3.74
N ILE A 11 9.88 19.60 -3.95
CA ILE A 11 10.44 18.77 -2.89
C ILE A 11 11.96 18.75 -3.01
N SER A 12 12.67 18.86 -1.88
CA SER A 12 14.13 18.77 -1.86
C SER A 12 14.59 17.33 -2.03
N ASN A 13 15.83 17.13 -2.52
CA ASN A 13 16.42 15.79 -2.68
C ASN A 13 16.46 15.01 -1.34
N LYS A 14 16.76 15.70 -0.23
CA LYS A 14 16.76 15.08 1.11
C LYS A 14 15.36 14.63 1.52
N ALA A 15 14.34 15.46 1.32
CA ALA A 15 12.95 15.09 1.62
C ALA A 15 12.48 13.92 0.73
N MET A 16 12.87 13.92 -0.54
CA MET A 16 12.57 12.82 -1.46
C MET A 16 13.20 11.50 -1.00
N SER A 17 14.45 11.52 -0.54
CA SER A 17 15.11 10.33 0.02
C SER A 17 14.40 9.80 1.26
N ILE A 18 13.96 10.67 2.17
CA ILE A 18 13.17 10.29 3.34
C ILE A 18 11.86 9.62 2.94
N LEU A 19 11.12 10.18 1.98
CA LEU A 19 9.87 9.59 1.50
C LEU A 19 10.09 8.24 0.83
N ASN A 20 11.19 8.06 0.08
CA ASN A 20 11.52 6.76 -0.51
C ASN A 20 11.77 5.70 0.57
N SER A 21 12.55 6.04 1.61
CA SER A 21 12.76 5.15 2.76
C SER A 21 11.46 4.83 3.48
N PHE A 22 10.57 5.82 3.66
CA PHE A 22 9.25 5.60 4.25
C PHE A 22 8.40 4.62 3.44
N VAL A 23 8.37 4.76 2.11
CA VAL A 23 7.63 3.83 1.24
C VAL A 23 8.18 2.41 1.35
N ASN A 24 9.50 2.25 1.37
CA ASN A 24 10.13 0.93 1.51
C ASN A 24 9.83 0.28 2.87
N ASP A 25 9.90 1.03 3.97
CA ASP A 25 9.57 0.53 5.31
C ASP A 25 8.11 0.03 5.39
N ILE A 26 7.16 0.81 4.85
CA ILE A 26 5.74 0.39 4.82
C ILE A 26 5.54 -0.81 3.87
N PHE A 27 6.22 -0.84 2.73
CA PHE A 27 6.17 -1.96 1.80
C PHE A 27 6.62 -3.27 2.45
N GLU A 28 7.77 -3.27 3.13
CA GLU A 28 8.32 -4.44 3.80
C GLU A 28 7.38 -4.94 4.91
N ARG A 29 6.80 -4.03 5.68
CA ARG A 29 5.82 -4.38 6.73
C ARG A 29 4.58 -5.05 6.15
N ILE A 30 3.99 -4.49 5.09
CA ILE A 30 2.78 -5.06 4.46
C ILE A 30 3.10 -6.39 3.80
N ALA A 31 4.21 -6.49 3.04
CA ALA A 31 4.61 -7.71 2.36
C ALA A 31 4.92 -8.84 3.34
N GLY A 32 5.64 -8.53 4.43
CA GLY A 32 5.94 -9.47 5.50
C GLY A 32 4.67 -10.00 6.17
N GLU A 33 3.72 -9.11 6.48
CA GLU A 33 2.47 -9.53 7.11
C GLU A 33 1.56 -10.32 6.16
N ALA A 34 1.48 -9.92 4.89
CA ALA A 34 0.73 -10.67 3.87
C ALA A 34 1.31 -12.07 3.63
N SER A 35 2.64 -12.22 3.66
CA SER A 35 3.33 -13.51 3.58
C SER A 35 2.95 -14.42 4.75
N LYS A 36 2.97 -13.91 5.99
CA LYS A 36 2.51 -14.65 7.17
C LYS A 36 1.04 -15.07 7.04
N LEU A 37 0.16 -14.17 6.59
CA LEU A 37 -1.25 -14.48 6.39
C LEU A 37 -1.48 -15.59 5.36
N ALA A 38 -0.73 -15.59 4.26
CA ALA A 38 -0.78 -16.68 3.28
C ALA A 38 -0.32 -18.00 3.90
N ALA A 39 0.79 -17.98 4.65
CA ALA A 39 1.33 -19.15 5.33
C ALA A 39 0.36 -19.72 6.38
N TYR A 40 -0.27 -18.88 7.21
CA TYR A 40 -1.28 -19.30 8.19
C TYR A 40 -2.49 -19.97 7.53
N ASN A 41 -2.88 -19.50 6.35
CA ASN A 41 -3.97 -20.09 5.56
C ASN A 41 -3.50 -21.25 4.66
N LYS A 42 -2.25 -21.70 4.78
CA LYS A 42 -1.64 -22.78 3.98
C LYS A 42 -1.75 -22.53 2.46
N ARG A 43 -1.61 -21.27 2.05
CA ARG A 43 -1.64 -20.85 0.64
C ARG A 43 -0.23 -20.53 0.16
N SER A 44 0.10 -20.99 -1.05
CA SER A 44 1.36 -20.67 -1.73
C SER A 44 1.31 -19.36 -2.51
N THR A 45 0.14 -18.73 -2.63
CA THR A 45 -0.08 -17.51 -3.40
C THR A 45 -0.62 -16.41 -2.49
N ILE A 46 0.02 -15.25 -2.52
CA ILE A 46 -0.46 -14.02 -1.89
C ILE A 46 -1.42 -13.36 -2.87
N SER A 47 -2.70 -13.29 -2.51
CA SER A 47 -3.72 -12.59 -3.30
C SER A 47 -3.95 -11.17 -2.78
N SER A 48 -4.78 -10.40 -3.50
CA SER A 48 -5.23 -9.07 -3.04
C SER A 48 -5.90 -9.11 -1.66
N ARG A 49 -6.47 -10.25 -1.24
CA ARG A 49 -7.08 -10.43 0.08
C ARG A 49 -6.05 -10.40 1.21
N GLU A 50 -4.93 -11.10 1.06
CA GLU A 50 -3.87 -11.09 2.07
C GLU A 50 -3.23 -9.71 2.17
N ILE A 51 -3.03 -9.01 1.04
CA ILE A 51 -2.56 -7.61 1.04
C ILE A 51 -3.55 -6.69 1.75
N GLN A 52 -4.85 -6.77 1.43
CA GLN A 52 -5.89 -5.94 2.05
C GLN A 52 -5.98 -6.18 3.56
N THR A 53 -5.82 -7.41 4.00
CA THR A 53 -5.83 -7.77 5.43
C THR A 53 -4.58 -7.26 6.13
N ALA A 54 -3.40 -7.43 5.53
CA ALA A 54 -2.14 -6.88 6.03
C ALA A 54 -2.21 -5.35 6.19
N VAL A 55 -2.76 -4.64 5.21
CA VAL A 55 -2.97 -3.18 5.30
C VAL A 55 -3.82 -2.80 6.51
N ARG A 56 -4.87 -3.56 6.82
CA ARG A 56 -5.72 -3.31 8.01
C ARG A 56 -5.00 -3.58 9.33
N LEU A 57 -4.03 -4.48 9.35
CA LEU A 57 -3.23 -4.80 10.54
C LEU A 57 -2.11 -3.77 10.76
N ILE A 58 -1.49 -3.28 9.68
CA ILE A 58 -0.35 -2.36 9.75
C ILE A 58 -0.79 -0.90 9.93
N LEU A 59 -1.87 -0.47 9.28
CA LEU A 59 -2.32 0.92 9.33
C LEU A 59 -3.41 1.14 10.39
N PRO A 60 -3.38 2.23 11.16
CA PRO A 60 -4.38 2.51 12.17
C PRO A 60 -5.65 3.19 11.59
N GLY A 61 -6.81 2.86 12.17
CA GLY A 61 -8.05 3.64 12.05
C GLY A 61 -8.47 4.01 10.62
N GLU A 62 -8.72 5.31 10.41
CA GLU A 62 -9.17 5.85 9.11
C GLU A 62 -8.14 5.67 7.97
N LEU A 63 -6.84 5.59 8.28
CA LEU A 63 -5.81 5.34 7.27
C LEU A 63 -5.98 3.96 6.62
N ALA A 64 -6.28 2.94 7.42
CA ALA A 64 -6.58 1.61 6.88
C ALA A 64 -7.83 1.62 5.98
N LYS A 65 -8.89 2.34 6.39
CA LYS A 65 -10.13 2.43 5.59
C LYS A 65 -9.87 3.08 4.23
N HIS A 66 -9.17 4.22 4.19
CA HIS A 66 -8.81 4.90 2.95
C HIS A 66 -7.87 4.06 2.09
N ALA A 67 -6.80 3.50 2.65
CA ALA A 67 -5.85 2.67 1.91
C ALA A 67 -6.53 1.45 1.28
N VAL A 68 -7.43 0.79 2.00
CA VAL A 68 -8.22 -0.34 1.48
C VAL A 68 -9.14 0.11 0.34
N SER A 69 -9.86 1.23 0.52
CA SER A 69 -10.73 1.78 -0.53
C SER A 69 -9.95 2.08 -1.81
N GLU A 70 -8.82 2.78 -1.71
CA GLU A 70 -7.99 3.11 -2.87
C GLU A 70 -7.38 1.85 -3.52
N GLY A 71 -6.95 0.88 -2.72
CA GLY A 71 -6.48 -0.41 -3.22
C GLY A 71 -7.55 -1.16 -4.02
N THR A 72 -8.77 -1.24 -3.51
CA THR A 72 -9.88 -1.90 -4.23
C THR A 72 -10.21 -1.17 -5.54
N LYS A 73 -10.30 0.16 -5.52
CA LYS A 73 -10.53 0.96 -6.74
C LYS A 73 -9.45 0.72 -7.80
N ALA A 74 -8.19 0.69 -7.39
CA ALA A 74 -7.06 0.46 -8.30
C ALA A 74 -7.14 -0.94 -8.97
N VAL A 75 -7.45 -1.98 -8.20
CA VAL A 75 -7.63 -3.35 -8.73
C VAL A 75 -8.81 -3.40 -9.71
N THR A 76 -9.96 -2.83 -9.34
CA THR A 76 -11.13 -2.77 -10.23
C THR A 76 -10.80 -2.06 -11.54
N LYS A 77 -10.16 -0.89 -11.48
CA LYS A 77 -9.74 -0.15 -12.67
C LYS A 77 -8.80 -0.97 -13.55
N TYR A 78 -7.81 -1.65 -12.95
CA TYR A 78 -6.89 -2.51 -13.69
C TYR A 78 -7.62 -3.66 -14.39
N THR A 79 -8.53 -4.35 -13.71
CA THR A 79 -9.32 -5.43 -14.28
C THR A 79 -10.23 -4.95 -15.41
N SER A 80 -10.83 -3.76 -15.30
CA SER A 80 -11.69 -3.19 -16.36
C SER A 80 -10.94 -2.61 -17.55
N SER A 81 -9.65 -2.31 -17.41
CA SER A 81 -8.81 -1.77 -18.50
C SER A 81 -8.14 -2.86 -19.33
N LYS A 82 -8.38 -4.13 -18.99
CA LYS A 82 -7.88 -5.31 -19.68
C LYS A 82 -8.98 -5.88 -20.58
#